data_AF-A0A1A3N401-F1
#
_entry.id   AF-A0A1A3N401-F1
#
_cell.length_a   1.000
_cell.length_b   1.000
_cell.length_c   1.000
_cell.angle_alpha   90.00
_cell.angle_beta   90.00
_cell.angle_gamma   90.00
#
_symmetry.space_group_name_H-M   'P 1'
#
loop_
_entity.id
_entity.type
_entity.pdbx_description
1 polymer ?
#
loop_
_entity_poly.entity_id
_entity_poly.type
_entity_poly.pdbx_seq_one_letter_code
_entity_poly.pdbx_strand_id
1 'polypeptide(L)'
;MRAWRRTGALVAVVLLAGLNPAPAWAIRPPVVEPGPPPNGPLGPVEPTDLKAICGVPTGVLPGTDFTLQPSAEAMLNFSDAWRFSRGAGQKVAVIDTGVNRHPRLPSLDGGGDYVSNTDGLQDCDAHGTLVAGLIAGAPSPADGFSGVAPEATILSIRQNSTVYGVKEGGSGQTNDPNATSPGYGNTLTLAYAITRAVSLGATVINLSEVACSPVGAGLDDVQLGRAVRYAFENNVVVVAAAGNFNSQGLCNTQNAMPDPNMPLQSGWDSVRTIASPAWFDDYVLTVGALTTSGEPADFSLRGPWVGVAAPGERIVSLDSAGPGLVNAVMSQQGLAPINGTSFAAPFVSGVVALVRSRFPELNAAQVIDLIKRTAHTPGAGPNEATGYGVVDPIAALTYRLPPANQVPNPDAAKPIAGRPVLDPGSQRARVIVLGVTSLCVMAAGVAAAVAAARGRRRAGSSAEESRSAD
;
A
#
# COMPACT_ATOMS: atom_id res chain seq x y z
N MET A 1 45.23 62.96 25.85
CA MET A 1 45.22 62.79 27.32
C MET A 1 43.86 62.24 27.74
N ARG A 2 43.88 61.11 28.48
CA ARG A 2 42.86 60.52 29.39
C ARG A 2 41.37 60.81 29.10
N ALA A 3 40.60 59.86 28.58
CA ALA A 3 40.01 58.69 29.26
C ALA A 3 38.60 58.94 29.82
N TRP A 4 37.60 58.32 29.21
CA TRP A 4 36.51 57.70 29.97
C TRP A 4 36.09 56.36 29.34
N ARG A 5 36.40 55.28 30.06
CA ARG A 5 35.79 53.96 29.94
C ARG A 5 34.43 54.01 30.67
N ARG A 6 33.39 53.35 30.14
CA ARG A 6 32.74 52.17 30.76
C ARG A 6 31.40 51.83 30.10
N THR A 7 31.27 50.52 29.77
CA THR A 7 30.09 49.65 29.89
C THR A 7 28.85 49.95 29.03
N GLY A 8 28.24 48.99 28.32
CA GLY A 8 28.43 47.55 28.33
C GLY A 8 27.42 46.80 27.45
N ALA A 9 27.71 45.50 27.32
CA ALA A 9 26.84 44.38 26.94
C ALA A 9 26.15 44.41 25.56
N LEU A 10 26.80 43.71 24.62
CA LEU A 10 26.12 42.86 23.64
C LEU A 10 25.01 42.04 24.33
N VAL A 11 23.78 42.19 23.87
CA VAL A 11 22.78 41.11 23.93
C VAL A 11 22.26 40.93 22.52
N ALA A 12 22.97 40.12 21.75
CA ALA A 12 22.39 39.47 20.58
C ALA A 12 21.33 38.50 21.12
N VAL A 13 20.07 38.91 21.13
CA VAL A 13 18.95 38.00 21.34
C VAL A 13 18.88 37.14 20.09
N VAL A 14 19.53 35.99 20.13
CA VAL A 14 19.30 34.91 19.18
C VAL A 14 17.84 34.49 19.36
N LEU A 15 17.01 34.87 18.39
CA LEU A 15 15.64 34.36 18.21
C LEU A 15 15.71 32.86 17.87
N LEU A 16 15.92 32.03 18.89
CA LEU A 16 15.79 30.56 18.83
C LEU A 16 14.34 30.10 19.09
N ALA A 17 13.39 31.03 19.18
CA ALA A 17 11.96 30.72 19.30
C ALA A 17 11.36 30.45 17.90
N GLY A 18 11.68 29.29 17.34
CA GLY A 18 11.14 28.88 16.03
C GLY A 18 11.36 27.43 15.64
N LEU A 19 12.12 26.65 16.40
CA LEU A 19 12.24 25.21 16.19
C LEU A 19 11.42 24.48 17.26
N ASN A 20 10.10 24.50 17.12
CA ASN A 20 9.33 23.38 17.64
C ASN A 20 9.72 22.18 16.76
N PRO A 21 10.43 21.15 17.26
CA PRO A 21 10.46 19.90 16.53
C PRO A 21 8.99 19.52 16.33
N ALA A 22 8.58 19.33 15.07
CA ALA A 22 7.28 18.74 14.78
C ALA A 22 7.14 17.50 15.68
N PRO A 23 6.00 17.31 16.37
CA PRO A 23 5.84 16.14 17.22
C PRO A 23 6.15 14.92 16.35
N ALA A 24 7.07 14.07 16.80
CA ALA A 24 7.29 12.79 16.14
C ALA A 24 5.97 12.01 16.26
N TRP A 25 5.28 11.85 15.13
CA TRP A 25 4.07 11.05 15.07
C TRP A 25 4.50 9.59 15.08
N ALA A 26 4.65 9.00 16.27
CA ALA A 26 4.74 7.56 16.41
C ALA A 26 3.35 6.98 16.09
N ILE A 27 3.18 6.48 14.88
CA ILE A 27 1.95 5.80 14.46
C ILE A 27 1.97 4.36 14.99
N ARG A 28 0.80 3.83 15.33
CA ARG A 28 0.63 2.47 15.82
C ARG A 28 -0.05 1.63 14.73
N PRO A 29 0.02 0.28 14.82
CA PRO A 29 -0.81 -0.58 14.00
C PRO A 29 -2.27 -0.13 13.98
N PRO A 30 -2.93 -0.13 12.81
CA PRO A 30 -4.32 0.30 12.72
C PRO A 30 -5.22 -0.67 13.48
N VAL A 31 -6.17 -0.13 14.25
CA VAL A 31 -7.20 -0.93 14.92
C VAL A 31 -8.49 -0.82 14.12
N VAL A 32 -8.95 -1.94 13.55
CA VAL A 32 -10.21 -1.98 12.80
C VAL A 32 -11.39 -2.10 13.76
N GLU A 33 -12.15 -1.02 13.90
CA GLU A 33 -13.37 -1.02 14.71
C GLU A 33 -14.42 -2.02 14.17
N PRO A 34 -15.05 -2.83 15.03
CA PRO A 34 -16.16 -3.68 14.63
C PRO A 34 -17.28 -2.87 13.96
N GLY A 35 -17.91 -3.44 12.94
CA GLY A 35 -19.01 -2.81 12.21
C GLY A 35 -19.46 -3.66 11.03
N PRO A 36 -20.61 -3.33 10.40
CA PRO A 36 -21.03 -4.02 9.20
C PRO A 36 -20.01 -3.79 8.07
N PRO A 37 -19.86 -4.74 7.14
CA PRO A 37 -19.04 -4.51 5.96
C PRO A 37 -19.61 -3.33 5.15
N PRO A 38 -18.73 -2.49 4.58
CA PRO A 38 -19.18 -1.41 3.71
C PRO A 38 -19.84 -2.01 2.47
N ASN A 39 -20.96 -1.42 2.07
CA ASN A 39 -21.67 -1.79 0.86
C ASN A 39 -22.10 -0.53 0.12
N GLY A 40 -21.98 -0.55 -1.20
CA GLY A 40 -22.30 0.57 -2.09
C GLY A 40 -22.76 0.07 -3.45
N PRO A 41 -23.43 0.92 -4.24
CA PRO A 41 -23.82 0.56 -5.59
C PRO A 41 -22.60 0.28 -6.46
N LEU A 42 -22.81 -0.49 -7.53
CA LEU A 42 -21.85 -0.53 -8.64
C LEU A 42 -21.77 0.85 -9.30
N GLY A 43 -20.60 1.15 -9.85
CA GLY A 43 -20.27 2.43 -10.46
C GLY A 43 -19.47 3.34 -9.52
N PRO A 44 -18.91 4.41 -10.08
CA PRO A 44 -18.16 5.40 -9.32
C PRO A 44 -19.11 6.21 -8.41
N VAL A 45 -18.59 6.70 -7.29
CA VAL A 45 -19.38 7.53 -6.35
C VAL A 45 -19.76 8.85 -7.02
N GLU A 46 -18.82 9.43 -7.77
CA GLU A 46 -19.01 10.59 -8.62
C GLU A 46 -19.02 10.16 -10.09
N PRO A 47 -19.83 10.78 -10.97
CA PRO A 47 -19.77 10.50 -12.40
C PRO A 47 -18.35 10.72 -12.94
N THR A 48 -17.83 9.76 -13.70
CA THR A 48 -16.54 9.84 -14.38
C THR A 48 -16.70 9.91 -15.89
N ASP A 49 -15.74 10.51 -16.58
CA ASP A 49 -15.58 10.39 -18.04
C ASP A 49 -14.15 9.93 -18.38
N LEU A 50 -13.98 9.35 -19.57
CA LEU A 50 -12.69 8.97 -20.12
C LEU A 50 -11.86 10.25 -20.43
N LYS A 51 -10.65 10.34 -19.89
CA LYS A 51 -9.76 11.51 -20.01
C LYS A 51 -8.56 11.27 -20.93
N ALA A 52 -8.23 10.01 -21.21
CA ALA A 52 -7.19 9.61 -22.16
C ALA A 52 -7.68 8.43 -23.02
N ILE A 53 -6.99 8.13 -24.12
CA ILE A 53 -7.36 7.01 -24.98
C ILE A 53 -7.27 5.70 -24.18
N CYS A 54 -8.34 4.90 -24.21
CA CYS A 54 -8.36 3.57 -23.60
C CYS A 54 -7.34 2.66 -24.31
N GLY A 55 -6.48 2.01 -23.53
CA GLY A 55 -5.39 1.17 -24.02
C GLY A 55 -4.04 1.85 -23.84
N VAL A 56 -3.46 1.74 -22.64
CA VAL A 56 -2.04 2.05 -22.42
C VAL A 56 -1.21 1.13 -23.32
N PRO A 57 -0.33 1.66 -24.19
CA PRO A 57 0.43 0.82 -25.09
C PRO A 57 1.37 -0.11 -24.31
N THR A 58 1.14 -1.41 -24.47
CA THR A 58 2.06 -2.48 -24.09
C THR A 58 3.06 -2.74 -25.21
N GLY A 59 4.12 -3.48 -24.91
CA GLY A 59 5.09 -3.85 -25.91
C GLY A 59 6.00 -4.99 -25.50
N VAL A 60 6.88 -5.32 -26.44
CA VAL A 60 7.92 -6.33 -26.30
C VAL A 60 9.27 -5.64 -26.40
N LEU A 61 10.11 -5.81 -25.39
CA LEU A 61 11.46 -5.27 -25.37
C LEU A 61 12.31 -5.90 -26.49
N PRO A 62 13.24 -5.15 -27.12
CA PRO A 62 14.17 -5.71 -28.09
C PRO A 62 14.95 -6.91 -27.54
N GLY A 63 15.09 -7.97 -28.34
CA GLY A 63 15.81 -9.19 -27.95
C GLY A 63 15.05 -10.11 -26.99
N THR A 64 13.76 -9.86 -26.76
CA THR A 64 12.91 -10.77 -25.98
C THR A 64 12.71 -12.08 -26.72
N ASP A 65 12.92 -13.18 -26.00
CA ASP A 65 12.57 -14.53 -26.43
C ASP A 65 11.62 -15.13 -25.39
N PHE A 66 10.34 -15.23 -25.77
CA PHE A 66 9.31 -15.79 -24.89
C PHE A 66 9.39 -17.31 -24.76
N THR A 67 10.22 -18.01 -25.54
CA THR A 67 10.44 -19.45 -25.36
C THR A 67 11.30 -19.77 -24.13
N LEU A 68 12.02 -18.77 -23.62
CA LEU A 68 12.81 -18.88 -22.40
C LEU A 68 11.91 -18.79 -21.16
N GLN A 69 12.30 -19.49 -20.10
CA GLN A 69 11.64 -19.41 -18.80
C GLN A 69 11.76 -17.98 -18.24
N PRO A 70 10.63 -17.34 -17.85
CA PRO A 70 10.66 -16.03 -17.19
C PRO A 70 11.44 -16.08 -15.87
N SER A 71 12.14 -14.98 -15.52
CA SER A 71 12.92 -14.89 -14.27
C SER A 71 12.07 -15.12 -13.01
N ALA A 72 10.81 -14.69 -13.03
CA ALA A 72 9.90 -14.91 -11.92
C ALA A 72 9.61 -16.40 -11.69
N GLU A 73 9.43 -17.16 -12.77
CA GLU A 73 9.22 -18.60 -12.70
C GLU A 73 10.51 -19.34 -12.32
N ALA A 74 11.68 -18.89 -12.81
CA ALA A 74 12.96 -19.42 -12.36
C ALA A 74 13.21 -19.19 -10.85
N MET A 75 12.72 -18.08 -10.29
CA MET A 75 12.86 -17.76 -8.87
C MET A 75 11.89 -18.55 -7.98
N LEU A 76 10.63 -18.69 -8.40
CA LEU A 76 9.57 -19.28 -7.58
C LEU A 76 9.36 -20.77 -7.84
N ASN A 77 9.78 -21.28 -9.01
CA ASN A 77 9.61 -22.65 -9.45
C ASN A 77 8.15 -23.15 -9.28
N PHE A 78 7.17 -22.35 -9.68
CA PHE A 78 5.76 -22.70 -9.47
C PHE A 78 5.25 -23.75 -10.46
N SER A 79 5.89 -23.95 -11.62
CA SER A 79 5.51 -25.06 -12.51
C SER A 79 5.77 -26.42 -11.88
N ASP A 80 6.87 -26.57 -11.14
CA ASP A 80 7.16 -27.79 -10.37
C ASP A 80 6.16 -27.99 -9.22
N ALA A 81 5.58 -26.90 -8.70
CA ALA A 81 4.57 -26.95 -7.66
C ALA A 81 3.25 -27.56 -8.15
N TRP A 82 3.01 -27.56 -9.46
CA TRP A 82 1.81 -28.13 -10.08
C TRP A 82 1.63 -29.64 -9.92
N ARG A 83 2.68 -30.36 -9.54
CA ARG A 83 2.56 -31.77 -9.12
C ARG A 83 1.68 -31.94 -7.86
N PHE A 84 1.48 -30.87 -7.09
CA PHE A 84 0.68 -30.87 -5.87
C PHE A 84 -0.66 -30.15 -6.04
N SER A 85 -0.68 -29.03 -6.77
CA SER A 85 -1.88 -28.22 -6.97
C SER A 85 -1.71 -27.26 -8.15
N ARG A 86 -2.80 -26.99 -8.88
CA ARG A 86 -2.86 -26.01 -9.98
C ARG A 86 -3.88 -24.89 -9.72
N GLY A 87 -4.49 -24.86 -8.53
CA GLY A 87 -5.45 -23.85 -8.11
C GLY A 87 -6.92 -24.18 -8.41
N ALA A 88 -7.23 -25.41 -8.84
CA ALA A 88 -8.58 -25.85 -9.16
C ALA A 88 -9.56 -25.57 -8.00
N GLY A 89 -10.74 -25.06 -8.36
CA GLY A 89 -11.82 -24.73 -7.42
C GLY A 89 -11.63 -23.42 -6.64
N GLN A 90 -10.50 -22.72 -6.81
CA GLN A 90 -10.31 -21.39 -6.22
C GLN A 90 -10.78 -20.30 -7.18
N LYS A 91 -11.44 -19.29 -6.61
CA LYS A 91 -11.81 -18.06 -7.31
C LYS A 91 -10.95 -16.92 -6.76
N VAL A 92 -10.14 -16.32 -7.61
CA VAL A 92 -9.26 -15.20 -7.26
C VAL A 92 -9.84 -13.91 -7.80
N ALA A 93 -10.29 -13.02 -6.92
CA ALA A 93 -10.71 -11.70 -7.31
C ALA A 93 -9.50 -10.82 -7.61
N VAL A 94 -9.50 -10.19 -8.79
CA VAL A 94 -8.52 -9.19 -9.21
C VAL A 94 -9.22 -7.84 -9.12
N ILE A 95 -8.94 -7.10 -8.04
CA ILE A 95 -9.46 -5.75 -7.84
C ILE A 95 -8.40 -4.78 -8.36
N ASP A 96 -8.63 -4.26 -9.57
CA ASP A 96 -7.60 -3.64 -10.41
C ASP A 96 -8.24 -2.72 -11.48
N THR A 97 -7.59 -2.52 -12.63
CA THR A 97 -8.05 -1.70 -13.76
C THR A 97 -9.01 -2.42 -14.71
N GLY A 98 -9.51 -3.60 -14.31
CA GLY A 98 -10.28 -4.50 -15.15
C GLY A 98 -9.39 -5.53 -15.87
N VAL A 99 -10.01 -6.51 -16.52
CA VAL A 99 -9.29 -7.60 -17.21
C VAL A 99 -9.90 -7.82 -18.58
N ASN A 100 -9.14 -7.58 -19.64
CA ASN A 100 -9.60 -7.90 -20.99
C ASN A 100 -9.68 -9.42 -21.17
N ARG A 101 -10.68 -9.85 -21.95
CA ARG A 101 -10.80 -11.26 -22.34
C ARG A 101 -9.56 -11.68 -23.13
N HIS A 102 -8.93 -12.76 -22.69
CA HIS A 102 -7.71 -13.26 -23.29
C HIS A 102 -7.81 -14.78 -23.51
N PRO A 103 -7.32 -15.35 -24.63
CA PRO A 103 -7.40 -16.80 -24.88
C PRO A 103 -6.73 -17.66 -23.79
N ARG A 104 -5.73 -17.09 -23.12
CA ARG A 104 -5.01 -17.71 -21.98
C ARG A 104 -5.68 -17.48 -20.61
N LEU A 105 -6.88 -16.89 -20.57
CA LEU A 105 -7.71 -16.77 -19.36
C LEU A 105 -9.07 -17.44 -19.63
N PRO A 106 -9.13 -18.78 -19.72
CA PRO A 106 -10.34 -19.50 -20.11
C PRO A 106 -11.47 -19.42 -19.06
N SER A 107 -11.14 -19.11 -17.80
CA SER A 107 -12.07 -18.97 -16.69
C SER A 107 -11.99 -17.57 -16.11
N LEU A 108 -12.71 -16.64 -16.75
CA LEU A 108 -12.73 -15.22 -16.43
C LEU A 108 -14.17 -14.72 -16.27
N ASP A 109 -14.51 -14.36 -15.04
CA ASP A 109 -15.80 -13.83 -14.63
C ASP A 109 -15.74 -12.30 -14.46
N GLY A 110 -16.81 -11.63 -14.90
CA GLY A 110 -17.02 -10.21 -14.66
C GLY A 110 -17.57 -9.98 -13.24
N GLY A 111 -16.84 -9.23 -12.44
CA GLY A 111 -17.19 -8.86 -11.09
C GLY A 111 -17.84 -7.49 -10.97
N GLY A 112 -17.87 -6.67 -12.03
CA GLY A 112 -18.42 -5.32 -12.02
C GLY A 112 -17.34 -4.23 -11.96
N ASP A 113 -17.79 -2.99 -11.86
CA ASP A 113 -16.99 -1.80 -12.16
C ASP A 113 -17.37 -0.65 -11.22
N TYR A 114 -16.37 -0.05 -10.58
CA TYR A 114 -16.47 1.14 -9.74
C TYR A 114 -15.81 2.36 -10.39
N VAL A 115 -15.37 2.25 -11.64
CA VAL A 115 -14.79 3.35 -12.42
C VAL A 115 -15.81 3.86 -13.43
N SER A 116 -16.49 2.99 -14.18
CA SER A 116 -17.57 3.40 -15.08
C SER A 116 -18.84 2.56 -14.87
N ASN A 117 -19.34 1.87 -15.89
CA ASN A 117 -20.54 1.04 -15.83
C ASN A 117 -20.39 -0.22 -16.70
N THR A 118 -19.25 -0.90 -16.57
CA THR A 118 -18.96 -2.17 -17.27
C THR A 118 -19.14 -3.38 -16.35
N ASP A 119 -18.91 -4.58 -16.88
CA ASP A 119 -18.89 -5.83 -16.10
C ASP A 119 -17.53 -6.11 -15.44
N GLY A 120 -16.56 -5.19 -15.56
CA GLY A 120 -15.18 -5.36 -15.08
C GLY A 120 -14.26 -6.05 -16.09
N LEU A 121 -14.75 -6.43 -17.27
CA LEU A 121 -13.97 -7.13 -18.30
C LEU A 121 -13.42 -6.21 -19.40
N GLN A 122 -13.19 -4.95 -19.01
CA GLN A 122 -12.56 -3.93 -19.85
C GLN A 122 -11.40 -3.31 -19.08
N ASP A 123 -10.19 -3.61 -19.53
CA ASP A 123 -8.93 -3.03 -19.08
C ASP A 123 -8.48 -1.94 -20.06
N CYS A 124 -8.53 -0.69 -19.62
CA CYS A 124 -8.06 0.47 -20.40
C CYS A 124 -6.65 0.90 -20.03
N ASP A 125 -6.07 0.31 -18.99
CA ASP A 125 -4.80 0.74 -18.38
C ASP A 125 -3.68 -0.27 -18.63
N ALA A 126 -4.01 -1.42 -19.21
CA ALA A 126 -3.09 -2.52 -19.46
C ALA A 126 -2.33 -2.95 -18.21
N HIS A 127 -3.06 -3.07 -17.10
CA HIS A 127 -2.50 -3.43 -15.80
C HIS A 127 -3.21 -4.65 -15.23
N GLY A 128 -4.53 -4.61 -15.03
CA GLY A 128 -5.28 -5.73 -14.49
C GLY A 128 -5.23 -6.99 -15.35
N THR A 129 -5.14 -6.88 -16.68
CA THR A 129 -4.95 -8.06 -17.56
C THR A 129 -3.59 -8.72 -17.34
N LEU A 130 -2.54 -7.92 -17.12
CA LEU A 130 -1.21 -8.43 -16.81
C LEU A 130 -1.23 -9.10 -15.43
N VAL A 131 -1.87 -8.49 -14.44
CA VAL A 131 -2.03 -9.07 -13.09
C VAL A 131 -2.77 -10.40 -13.14
N ALA A 132 -3.91 -10.48 -13.84
CA ALA A 132 -4.67 -11.72 -14.02
C ALA A 132 -3.85 -12.81 -14.72
N GLY A 133 -3.03 -12.43 -15.70
CA GLY A 133 -2.10 -13.33 -16.39
C GLY A 133 -1.10 -13.99 -15.44
N LEU A 134 -0.52 -13.22 -14.50
CA LEU A 134 0.43 -13.75 -13.51
C LEU A 134 -0.24 -14.71 -12.52
N ILE A 135 -1.51 -14.48 -12.19
CA ILE A 135 -2.27 -15.36 -11.29
C ILE A 135 -2.64 -16.66 -11.99
N ALA A 136 -3.32 -16.60 -13.15
CA ALA A 136 -3.99 -17.77 -13.73
C ALA A 136 -3.85 -17.91 -15.26
N GLY A 137 -2.87 -17.25 -15.88
CA GLY A 137 -2.58 -17.45 -17.30
C GLY A 137 -2.32 -18.92 -17.64
N ALA A 138 -3.17 -19.52 -18.47
CA ALA A 138 -3.03 -20.91 -18.90
C ALA A 138 -1.69 -21.11 -19.62
N PRO A 139 -0.92 -22.20 -19.38
CA PRO A 139 0.34 -22.46 -20.06
C PRO A 139 0.15 -22.70 -21.56
N SER A 140 1.23 -22.53 -22.34
CA SER A 140 1.25 -22.69 -23.79
C SER A 140 2.50 -23.48 -24.20
N PRO A 141 2.41 -24.46 -25.12
CA PRO A 141 3.61 -25.13 -25.65
C PRO A 141 4.51 -24.21 -26.50
N ALA A 142 4.03 -23.02 -26.88
CA ALA A 142 4.76 -22.11 -27.77
C ALA A 142 5.70 -21.14 -27.04
N ASP A 143 5.63 -21.07 -25.71
CA ASP A 143 6.36 -20.10 -24.89
C ASP A 143 6.56 -20.64 -23.46
N GLY A 144 7.46 -20.01 -22.69
CA GLY A 144 7.79 -20.39 -21.31
C GLY A 144 6.91 -19.73 -20.25
N PHE A 145 5.86 -18.99 -20.64
CA PHE A 145 5.02 -18.26 -19.68
C PHE A 145 3.88 -19.14 -19.15
N SER A 146 3.53 -18.94 -17.88
CA SER A 146 2.21 -19.24 -17.34
C SER A 146 1.95 -18.37 -16.11
N GLY A 147 0.69 -18.31 -15.69
CA GLY A 147 0.34 -17.90 -14.34
C GLY A 147 0.66 -18.99 -13.32
N VAL A 148 0.69 -18.61 -12.05
CA VAL A 148 1.03 -19.51 -10.92
C VAL A 148 -0.03 -20.59 -10.71
N ALA A 149 -1.32 -20.23 -10.81
CA ALA A 149 -2.48 -21.07 -10.54
C ALA A 149 -3.39 -21.14 -11.79
N PRO A 150 -2.97 -21.82 -12.87
CA PRO A 150 -3.65 -21.78 -14.17
C PRO A 150 -5.04 -22.44 -14.19
N GLU A 151 -5.44 -23.16 -13.14
CA GLU A 151 -6.79 -23.75 -13.00
C GLU A 151 -7.70 -22.96 -12.05
N ALA A 152 -7.23 -21.82 -11.53
CA ALA A 152 -8.07 -20.90 -10.76
C ALA A 152 -8.97 -20.06 -11.69
N THR A 153 -10.16 -19.70 -11.21
CA THR A 153 -11.04 -18.73 -11.89
C THR A 153 -10.64 -17.32 -11.50
N ILE A 154 -10.48 -16.43 -12.48
CA ILE A 154 -10.30 -15.00 -12.24
C ILE A 154 -11.67 -14.32 -12.16
N LEU A 155 -11.90 -13.54 -11.12
CA LEU A 155 -13.03 -12.63 -10.98
C LEU A 155 -12.52 -11.19 -11.10
N SER A 156 -12.81 -10.51 -12.20
CA SER A 156 -12.31 -9.14 -12.42
C SER A 156 -13.26 -8.10 -11.83
N ILE A 157 -12.79 -7.26 -10.91
CA ILE A 157 -13.53 -6.09 -10.43
C ILE A 157 -12.70 -4.86 -10.76
N ARG A 158 -13.21 -4.01 -11.66
CA ARG A 158 -12.52 -2.77 -11.99
C ARG A 158 -12.78 -1.73 -10.90
N GLN A 159 -11.74 -1.31 -10.19
CA GLN A 159 -11.85 -0.39 -9.05
C GLN A 159 -11.17 0.95 -9.30
N ASN A 160 -10.10 0.97 -10.09
CA ASN A 160 -9.38 2.18 -10.41
C ASN A 160 -9.02 2.24 -11.90
N SER A 161 -8.60 3.41 -12.36
CA SER A 161 -8.07 3.63 -13.70
C SER A 161 -7.26 4.91 -13.71
N THR A 162 -6.19 4.95 -14.48
CA THR A 162 -5.38 6.14 -14.74
C THR A 162 -5.95 7.00 -15.87
N VAL A 163 -6.77 6.41 -16.75
CA VAL A 163 -7.32 7.08 -17.93
C VAL A 163 -8.74 7.62 -17.75
N TYR A 164 -9.40 7.30 -16.63
CA TYR A 164 -10.68 7.91 -16.21
C TYR A 164 -10.46 8.97 -15.13
N GLY A 165 -11.38 9.92 -15.04
CA GLY A 165 -11.41 10.92 -13.97
C GLY A 165 -12.81 11.47 -13.76
N VAL A 166 -13.03 12.18 -12.65
CA VAL A 166 -14.31 12.81 -12.33
C VAL A 166 -14.74 13.75 -13.46
N LYS A 167 -16.03 13.70 -13.82
CA LYS A 167 -16.62 14.43 -14.94
C LYS A 167 -16.45 15.94 -14.80
N GLU A 168 -16.83 16.48 -13.65
CA GLU A 168 -16.74 17.92 -13.32
C GLU A 168 -15.47 18.28 -12.54
N GLY A 169 -14.37 17.52 -12.74
CA GLY A 169 -13.08 17.74 -12.10
C GLY A 169 -11.90 17.71 -13.08
N GLY A 170 -10.76 18.25 -12.64
CA GLY A 170 -9.48 18.08 -13.33
C GLY A 170 -9.06 16.61 -13.42
N SER A 171 -8.11 16.30 -14.29
CA SER A 171 -7.71 14.93 -14.62
C SER A 171 -6.85 14.22 -13.55
N GLY A 172 -6.93 14.60 -12.28
CA GLY A 172 -6.07 13.97 -11.28
C GLY A 172 -6.45 14.14 -9.83
N GLN A 173 -6.28 13.06 -9.07
CA GLN A 173 -6.35 13.03 -7.59
C GLN A 173 -4.95 13.05 -6.95
N THR A 174 -3.99 13.76 -7.57
CA THR A 174 -2.55 13.64 -7.29
C THR A 174 -2.10 13.95 -5.86
N ASN A 175 -2.95 14.58 -5.04
CA ASN A 175 -2.66 14.88 -3.64
C ASN A 175 -3.77 14.41 -2.68
N ASP A 176 -4.73 13.61 -3.14
CA ASP A 176 -5.76 13.06 -2.27
C ASP A 176 -5.19 11.83 -1.53
N PRO A 177 -5.03 11.87 -0.20
CA PRO A 177 -4.51 10.74 0.56
C PRO A 177 -5.37 9.48 0.44
N ASN A 178 -6.61 9.60 -0.05
CA ASN A 178 -7.54 8.49 -0.23
C ASN A 178 -7.54 7.92 -1.64
N ALA A 179 -6.80 8.51 -2.58
CA ALA A 179 -6.75 8.03 -3.96
C ALA A 179 -5.92 6.75 -4.08
N THR A 180 -6.45 5.79 -4.84
CA THR A 180 -5.75 4.53 -5.22
C THR A 180 -5.25 4.56 -6.66
N SER A 181 -5.43 5.68 -7.37
CA SER A 181 -4.93 5.91 -8.73
C SER A 181 -4.76 7.41 -8.97
N PRO A 182 -3.78 7.84 -9.80
CA PRO A 182 -3.71 9.23 -10.24
C PRO A 182 -4.93 9.68 -11.04
N GLY A 183 -5.67 8.77 -11.69
CA GLY A 183 -6.90 9.08 -12.43
C GLY A 183 -8.14 9.05 -11.52
N TYR A 184 -8.79 7.89 -11.42
CA TYR A 184 -9.94 7.64 -10.56
C TYR A 184 -9.78 6.34 -9.78
N GLY A 185 -10.22 6.35 -8.53
CA GLY A 185 -10.19 5.21 -7.61
C GLY A 185 -9.84 5.70 -6.21
N ASN A 186 -10.55 5.23 -5.18
CA ASN A 186 -10.32 5.67 -3.81
C ASN A 186 -10.55 4.54 -2.79
N THR A 187 -10.16 4.78 -1.53
CA THR A 187 -10.28 3.83 -0.42
C THR A 187 -11.73 3.33 -0.21
N LEU A 188 -12.74 4.17 -0.49
CA LEU A 188 -14.14 3.82 -0.31
C LEU A 188 -14.63 2.83 -1.38
N THR A 189 -14.38 3.10 -2.66
CA THR A 189 -14.75 2.16 -3.74
C THR A 189 -13.93 0.88 -3.66
N LEU A 190 -12.69 0.94 -3.18
CA LEU A 190 -11.88 -0.24 -2.86
C LEU A 190 -12.54 -1.09 -1.76
N ALA A 191 -13.05 -0.46 -0.71
CA ALA A 191 -13.77 -1.16 0.35
C ALA A 191 -15.04 -1.87 -0.17
N TYR A 192 -15.82 -1.20 -1.06
CA TYR A 192 -16.98 -1.82 -1.70
C TYR A 192 -16.59 -3.01 -2.60
N ALA A 193 -15.51 -2.87 -3.38
CA ALA A 193 -15.00 -3.92 -4.24
C ALA A 193 -14.59 -5.17 -3.45
N ILE A 194 -13.97 -5.02 -2.27
CA ILE A 194 -13.60 -6.13 -1.39
C ILE A 194 -14.85 -6.86 -0.87
N THR A 195 -15.82 -6.14 -0.30
CA THR A 195 -17.08 -6.76 0.16
C THR A 195 -17.79 -7.49 -0.97
N ARG A 196 -17.76 -6.94 -2.18
CA ARG A 196 -18.34 -7.53 -3.37
C ARG A 196 -17.59 -8.78 -3.85
N ALA A 197 -16.26 -8.78 -3.80
CA ALA A 197 -15.47 -9.97 -4.13
C ALA A 197 -15.86 -11.16 -3.24
N VAL A 198 -16.00 -10.90 -1.93
CA VAL A 198 -16.47 -11.91 -0.95
C VAL A 198 -17.86 -12.41 -1.31
N SER A 199 -18.82 -11.52 -1.62
CA SER A 199 -20.20 -11.92 -1.95
C SER A 199 -20.31 -12.70 -3.27
N LEU A 200 -19.37 -12.52 -4.19
CA LEU A 200 -19.25 -13.27 -5.45
C LEU A 200 -18.46 -14.59 -5.31
N GLY A 201 -18.11 -14.96 -4.07
CA GLY A 201 -17.49 -16.24 -3.73
C GLY A 201 -15.99 -16.29 -3.99
N ALA A 202 -15.30 -15.14 -3.97
CA ALA A 202 -13.84 -15.13 -4.02
C ALA A 202 -13.25 -15.84 -2.78
N THR A 203 -12.28 -16.70 -3.00
CA THR A 203 -11.48 -17.38 -1.96
C THR A 203 -10.18 -16.64 -1.67
N VAL A 204 -9.72 -15.86 -2.65
CA VAL A 204 -8.51 -15.02 -2.59
C VAL A 204 -8.86 -13.68 -3.24
N ILE A 205 -8.39 -12.59 -2.67
CA ILE A 205 -8.53 -11.24 -3.23
C ILE A 205 -7.14 -10.67 -3.45
N ASN A 206 -6.79 -10.37 -4.70
CA ASN A 206 -5.58 -9.66 -5.08
C ASN A 206 -5.88 -8.15 -5.18
N LEU A 207 -5.15 -7.35 -4.40
CA LEU A 207 -5.20 -5.89 -4.41
C LEU A 207 -3.87 -5.36 -4.93
N SER A 208 -3.85 -4.92 -6.19
CA SER A 208 -2.63 -4.43 -6.81
C SER A 208 -2.29 -2.99 -6.43
N GLU A 209 -3.29 -2.26 -5.92
CA GLU A 209 -3.26 -0.81 -5.78
C GLU A 209 -3.43 -0.43 -4.32
N VAL A 210 -2.71 0.61 -3.92
CA VAL A 210 -2.69 1.11 -2.54
C VAL A 210 -2.88 2.63 -2.54
N ALA A 211 -3.63 3.12 -1.56
CA ALA A 211 -3.61 4.51 -1.20
C ALA A 211 -2.36 4.77 -0.35
N CYS A 212 -1.43 5.57 -0.86
CA CYS A 212 -0.30 6.05 -0.09
C CYS A 212 -0.63 7.38 0.57
N SER A 213 -0.25 7.53 1.83
CA SER A 213 -0.48 8.76 2.58
C SER A 213 0.66 9.06 3.54
N PRO A 214 1.24 10.27 3.54
CA PRO A 214 2.11 10.70 4.62
C PRO A 214 1.40 10.61 5.97
N VAL A 215 2.11 10.21 7.02
CA VAL A 215 1.52 10.17 8.38
C VAL A 215 0.96 11.55 8.74
N GLY A 216 -0.30 11.57 9.16
CA GLY A 216 -1.02 12.80 9.53
C GLY A 216 -1.66 13.57 8.37
N ALA A 217 -1.58 13.08 7.12
CA ALA A 217 -2.19 13.73 5.96
C ALA A 217 -3.71 13.48 5.82
N GLY A 218 -4.33 12.72 6.73
CA GLY A 218 -5.79 12.54 6.78
C GLY A 218 -6.33 11.43 5.88
N LEU A 219 -5.61 10.31 5.76
CA LEU A 219 -6.14 9.07 5.19
C LEU A 219 -7.40 8.62 5.94
N ASP A 220 -8.51 8.46 5.21
CA ASP A 220 -9.74 7.83 5.66
C ASP A 220 -9.87 6.45 5.02
N ASP A 221 -9.51 5.44 5.79
CA ASP A 221 -9.58 4.04 5.40
C ASP A 221 -10.35 3.18 6.41
N VAL A 222 -11.23 3.81 7.19
CA VAL A 222 -12.05 3.10 8.20
C VAL A 222 -12.93 2.04 7.54
N GLN A 223 -13.58 2.38 6.43
CA GLN A 223 -14.40 1.42 5.68
C GLN A 223 -13.54 0.35 5.04
N LEU A 224 -12.37 0.71 4.52
CA LEU A 224 -11.44 -0.24 3.92
C LEU A 224 -10.94 -1.26 4.95
N GLY A 225 -10.57 -0.82 6.15
CA GLY A 225 -10.25 -1.68 7.29
C GLY A 225 -11.38 -2.65 7.63
N ARG A 226 -12.63 -2.19 7.66
CA ARG A 226 -13.80 -3.06 7.87
C ARG A 226 -13.99 -4.07 6.74
N ALA A 227 -13.72 -3.69 5.50
CA ALA A 227 -13.85 -4.60 4.36
C ALA A 227 -12.80 -5.73 4.39
N VAL A 228 -11.52 -5.41 4.66
CA VAL A 228 -10.48 -6.45 4.75
C VAL A 228 -10.70 -7.37 5.94
N ARG A 229 -11.13 -6.83 7.07
CA ARG A 229 -11.52 -7.63 8.23
C ARG A 229 -12.71 -8.53 7.91
N TYR A 230 -13.73 -8.02 7.24
CA TYR A 230 -14.88 -8.80 6.80
C TYR A 230 -14.47 -9.95 5.87
N ALA A 231 -13.59 -9.69 4.90
CA ALA A 231 -13.05 -10.73 4.02
C ALA A 231 -12.34 -11.82 4.83
N PHE A 232 -11.47 -11.42 5.76
CA PHE A 232 -10.74 -12.33 6.63
C PHE A 232 -11.69 -13.19 7.50
N GLU A 233 -12.68 -12.56 8.15
CA GLU A 233 -13.70 -13.24 8.97
C GLU A 233 -14.58 -14.20 8.13
N ASN A 234 -14.72 -13.97 6.82
CA ASN A 234 -15.40 -14.85 5.87
C ASN A 234 -14.45 -15.86 5.19
N ASN A 235 -13.28 -16.10 5.77
CA ASN A 235 -12.29 -17.07 5.29
C ASN A 235 -11.78 -16.78 3.86
N VAL A 236 -11.62 -15.49 3.52
CA VAL A 236 -11.03 -15.03 2.27
C VAL A 236 -9.65 -14.45 2.56
N VAL A 237 -8.63 -14.90 1.83
CA VAL A 237 -7.26 -14.37 1.96
C VAL A 237 -7.12 -13.12 1.11
N VAL A 238 -6.83 -11.98 1.74
CA VAL A 238 -6.52 -10.73 1.03
C VAL A 238 -5.01 -10.61 0.87
N VAL A 239 -4.55 -10.47 -0.37
CA VAL A 239 -3.15 -10.25 -0.73
C VAL A 239 -3.03 -8.86 -1.34
N ALA A 240 -2.15 -8.03 -0.79
CA ALA A 240 -2.00 -6.64 -1.24
C ALA A 240 -0.56 -6.32 -1.62
N ALA A 241 -0.40 -5.49 -2.64
CA ALA A 241 0.88 -4.87 -2.96
C ALA A 241 1.38 -3.99 -1.80
N ALA A 242 2.70 -3.94 -1.58
CA ALA A 242 3.27 -3.07 -0.53
C ALA A 242 3.20 -1.57 -0.88
N GLY A 243 3.12 -1.24 -2.17
CA GLY A 243 3.17 0.12 -2.69
C GLY A 243 4.49 0.43 -3.38
N ASN A 244 4.46 1.34 -4.35
CA ASN A 244 5.62 1.73 -5.14
C ASN A 244 6.11 3.12 -4.69
N PHE A 245 7.27 3.18 -4.04
CA PHE A 245 7.97 4.41 -3.74
C PHE A 245 8.28 5.19 -5.02
N ASN A 246 7.83 6.45 -5.07
CA ASN A 246 8.10 7.37 -6.16
C ASN A 246 8.27 8.80 -5.63
N SER A 247 9.35 9.49 -5.99
CA SER A 247 9.59 10.85 -5.47
C SER A 247 8.56 11.90 -5.91
N GLN A 248 7.69 11.55 -6.87
CA GLN A 248 6.71 12.45 -7.50
C GLN A 248 5.24 12.14 -7.15
N GLY A 249 4.94 11.12 -6.33
CA GLY A 249 3.59 10.76 -5.92
C GLY A 249 3.37 10.85 -4.41
N LEU A 250 2.30 10.22 -3.92
CA LEU A 250 2.00 10.19 -2.48
C LEU A 250 2.86 9.16 -1.73
N CYS A 251 3.41 8.17 -2.44
CA CYS A 251 4.42 7.24 -1.92
C CYS A 251 5.84 7.86 -1.97
N ASN A 252 6.01 9.14 -1.64
CA ASN A 252 7.27 9.89 -1.88
C ASN A 252 8.33 9.79 -0.80
N THR A 253 8.03 9.14 0.32
CA THR A 253 8.98 8.98 1.41
C THR A 253 9.11 7.49 1.72
N GLN A 254 10.30 6.94 1.53
CA GLN A 254 10.57 5.57 1.91
C GLN A 254 10.60 5.46 3.46
N ASN A 255 9.96 4.42 3.99
CA ASN A 255 10.06 4.12 5.41
C ASN A 255 11.46 3.56 5.68
N ALA A 256 12.20 4.22 6.56
CA ALA A 256 13.57 3.84 6.88
C ALA A 256 13.57 2.84 8.05
N MET A 257 14.45 1.84 7.99
CA MET A 257 14.90 1.15 9.19
C MET A 257 16.10 1.91 9.75
N PRO A 258 16.02 2.55 10.92
CA PRO A 258 17.15 3.25 11.51
C PRO A 258 18.25 2.28 11.98
N ASP A 259 17.86 1.07 12.39
CA ASP A 259 18.76 0.02 12.90
C ASP A 259 18.23 -1.37 12.50
N PRO A 260 18.96 -2.13 11.66
CA PRO A 260 18.53 -3.47 11.21
C PRO A 260 18.54 -4.53 12.32
N ASN A 261 19.03 -4.22 13.52
CA ASN A 261 19.01 -5.12 14.68
C ASN A 261 17.82 -4.85 15.62
N MET A 262 16.98 -3.85 15.34
CA MET A 262 15.78 -3.61 16.14
C MET A 262 14.69 -4.66 15.83
N PRO A 263 13.83 -4.99 16.81
CA PRO A 263 12.66 -5.83 16.54
C PRO A 263 11.77 -5.19 15.48
N LEU A 264 11.22 -6.00 14.56
CA LEU A 264 10.27 -5.56 13.54
C LEU A 264 9.13 -4.68 14.07
N GLN A 265 8.66 -4.98 15.29
CA GLN A 265 7.58 -4.21 15.93
C GLN A 265 7.97 -2.74 16.16
N SER A 266 9.26 -2.45 16.34
CA SER A 266 9.78 -1.08 16.45
C SER A 266 9.78 -0.34 15.11
N GLY A 267 9.60 -1.04 13.98
CA GLY A 267 9.44 -0.44 12.66
C GLY A 267 8.24 0.50 12.55
N TRP A 268 7.23 0.36 13.41
CA TRP A 268 6.10 1.31 13.49
C TRP A 268 6.53 2.73 13.87
N ASP A 269 7.60 2.88 14.66
CA ASP A 269 8.12 4.20 15.06
C ASP A 269 8.82 4.93 13.92
N SER A 270 9.18 4.23 12.84
CA SER A 270 9.89 4.79 11.69
C SER A 270 9.01 5.06 10.47
N VAL A 271 7.71 4.77 10.57
CA VAL A 271 6.74 4.97 9.47
C VAL A 271 6.57 6.47 9.18
N ARG A 272 6.73 6.81 7.91
CA ARG A 272 6.53 8.14 7.33
C ARG A 272 5.45 8.15 6.26
N THR A 273 5.32 7.05 5.52
CA THR A 273 4.30 6.83 4.50
C THR A 273 3.52 5.56 4.82
N ILE A 274 2.22 5.72 5.00
CA ILE A 274 1.25 4.64 5.16
C ILE A 274 0.88 4.14 3.76
N ALA A 275 0.78 2.83 3.58
CA ALA A 275 0.12 2.22 2.43
C ALA A 275 -1.12 1.47 2.91
N SER A 276 -2.30 1.85 2.42
CA SER A 276 -3.57 1.22 2.75
C SER A 276 -4.17 0.56 1.50
N PRO A 277 -4.61 -0.70 1.57
CA PRO A 277 -4.86 -1.51 2.77
C PRO A 277 -3.66 -2.32 3.30
N ALA A 278 -2.46 -2.16 2.72
CA ALA A 278 -1.30 -2.96 3.10
C ALA A 278 -0.99 -2.96 4.62
N TRP A 279 -1.15 -1.82 5.29
CA TRP A 279 -0.88 -1.68 6.72
C TRP A 279 -1.84 -2.44 7.66
N PHE A 280 -2.93 -3.03 7.16
CA PHE A 280 -3.84 -3.90 7.93
C PHE A 280 -3.29 -5.34 8.02
N ASP A 281 -2.06 -5.49 8.53
CA ASP A 281 -1.25 -6.71 8.53
C ASP A 281 -1.83 -7.89 9.32
N ASP A 282 -2.75 -7.62 10.24
CA ASP A 282 -3.56 -8.64 10.92
C ASP A 282 -4.52 -9.37 9.97
N TYR A 283 -4.93 -8.74 8.86
CA TYR A 283 -5.94 -9.26 7.92
C TYR A 283 -5.41 -9.44 6.48
N VAL A 284 -4.34 -8.73 6.13
CA VAL A 284 -3.81 -8.63 4.77
C VAL A 284 -2.41 -9.23 4.72
N LEU A 285 -2.18 -10.09 3.73
CA LEU A 285 -0.83 -10.54 3.38
C LEU A 285 -0.21 -9.55 2.40
N THR A 286 0.62 -8.64 2.91
CA THR A 286 1.31 -7.66 2.06
C THR A 286 2.56 -8.23 1.41
N VAL A 287 2.74 -7.89 0.13
CA VAL A 287 3.79 -8.41 -0.74
C VAL A 287 4.74 -7.30 -1.21
N GLY A 288 6.00 -7.40 -0.80
CA GLY A 288 7.10 -6.60 -1.34
C GLY A 288 7.59 -7.10 -2.71
N ALA A 289 8.24 -6.22 -3.47
CA ALA A 289 8.80 -6.54 -4.77
C ALA A 289 10.29 -6.90 -4.69
N LEU A 290 10.69 -7.90 -5.48
CA LEU A 290 12.07 -8.31 -5.66
C LEU A 290 12.56 -7.98 -7.08
N THR A 291 13.86 -7.68 -7.16
CA THR A 291 14.59 -7.64 -8.42
C THR A 291 14.73 -9.04 -9.02
N THR A 292 15.21 -9.16 -10.26
CA THR A 292 15.47 -10.49 -10.86
C THR A 292 16.58 -11.28 -10.17
N SER A 293 17.38 -10.66 -9.31
CA SER A 293 18.41 -11.34 -8.50
C SER A 293 17.91 -11.78 -7.12
N GLY A 294 16.63 -11.53 -6.80
CA GLY A 294 16.05 -11.85 -5.49
C GLY A 294 16.35 -10.84 -4.39
N GLU A 295 16.88 -9.66 -4.75
CA GLU A 295 17.10 -8.57 -3.81
C GLU A 295 15.82 -7.72 -3.66
N PRO A 296 15.60 -7.03 -2.52
CA PRO A 296 14.48 -6.11 -2.39
C PRO A 296 14.58 -4.98 -3.43
N ALA A 297 13.52 -4.75 -4.20
CA ALA A 297 13.49 -3.69 -5.20
C ALA A 297 13.45 -2.31 -4.52
N ASP A 298 14.21 -1.34 -5.04
CA ASP A 298 14.32 -0.01 -4.43
C ASP A 298 12.99 0.76 -4.40
N PHE A 299 12.14 0.51 -5.40
CA PHE A 299 10.79 1.09 -5.46
C PHE A 299 9.80 0.39 -4.52
N SER A 300 10.11 -0.78 -3.93
CA SER A 300 9.19 -1.44 -3.01
C SER A 300 9.06 -0.62 -1.73
N LEU A 301 7.87 -0.13 -1.42
CA LEU A 301 7.64 0.59 -0.17
C LEU A 301 7.86 -0.39 1.00
N ARG A 302 8.75 0.00 1.90
CA ARG A 302 9.08 -0.77 3.10
C ARG A 302 8.05 -0.46 4.18
N GLY A 303 7.75 -1.41 5.03
CA GLY A 303 6.90 -1.16 6.19
C GLY A 303 6.82 -2.37 7.11
N PRO A 304 6.50 -2.14 8.40
CA PRO A 304 6.34 -3.23 9.37
C PRO A 304 5.22 -4.22 9.01
N TRP A 305 4.35 -3.85 8.07
CA TRP A 305 3.26 -4.66 7.56
C TRP A 305 3.64 -5.64 6.44
N VAL A 306 4.84 -5.51 5.83
CA VAL A 306 5.25 -6.40 4.73
C VAL A 306 5.39 -7.83 5.26
N GLY A 307 4.64 -8.77 4.67
CA GLY A 307 4.55 -10.15 5.13
C GLY A 307 5.47 -11.10 4.37
N VAL A 308 5.57 -10.96 3.05
CA VAL A 308 6.44 -11.76 2.18
C VAL A 308 6.88 -10.91 0.99
N ALA A 309 7.76 -11.46 0.14
CA ALA A 309 8.17 -10.85 -1.12
C ALA A 309 8.05 -11.82 -2.29
N ALA A 310 7.91 -11.26 -3.48
CA ALA A 310 7.85 -12.00 -4.74
C ALA A 310 8.46 -11.17 -5.89
N PRO A 311 8.76 -11.78 -7.06
CA PRO A 311 9.30 -11.07 -8.21
C PRO A 311 8.42 -9.87 -8.58
N GLY A 312 9.04 -8.69 -8.69
CA GLY A 312 8.36 -7.45 -9.05
C GLY A 312 9.05 -6.67 -10.17
N GLU A 313 10.10 -7.22 -10.78
CA GLU A 313 10.85 -6.59 -11.88
C GLU A 313 10.91 -7.46 -13.13
N ARG A 314 10.93 -6.79 -14.30
CA ARG A 314 11.07 -7.38 -15.63
C ARG A 314 10.03 -8.46 -15.89
N ILE A 315 8.80 -8.14 -15.53
CA ILE A 315 7.67 -9.05 -15.58
C ILE A 315 7.27 -9.33 -17.03
N VAL A 316 6.97 -10.59 -17.31
CA VAL A 316 6.30 -11.05 -18.54
C VAL A 316 4.86 -11.39 -18.17
N SER A 317 3.89 -10.92 -18.94
CA SER A 317 2.50 -11.33 -18.76
C SER A 317 1.71 -11.29 -20.07
N LEU A 318 0.41 -11.54 -19.99
CA LEU A 318 -0.54 -11.50 -21.11
C LEU A 318 -0.71 -10.07 -21.62
N ASP A 319 -0.80 -9.94 -22.94
CA ASP A 319 -1.12 -8.66 -23.56
C ASP A 319 -2.59 -8.30 -23.33
N SER A 320 -2.86 -7.05 -22.95
CA SER A 320 -4.23 -6.55 -22.82
C SER A 320 -4.86 -6.20 -24.17
N ALA A 321 -4.04 -5.96 -25.21
CA ALA A 321 -4.48 -5.54 -26.54
C ALA A 321 -4.53 -6.68 -27.58
N GLY A 322 -4.04 -7.87 -27.24
CA GLY A 322 -3.90 -8.98 -28.17
C GLY A 322 -3.80 -10.34 -27.47
N PRO A 323 -3.66 -11.45 -28.23
CA PRO A 323 -3.60 -12.79 -27.66
C PRO A 323 -2.20 -13.20 -27.16
N GLY A 324 -1.22 -12.28 -27.21
CA GLY A 324 0.20 -12.56 -27.03
C GLY A 324 0.71 -12.31 -25.62
N LEU A 325 2.03 -12.19 -25.51
CA LEU A 325 2.74 -11.83 -24.28
C LEU A 325 3.43 -10.48 -24.43
N VAL A 326 3.57 -9.77 -23.32
CA VAL A 326 4.23 -8.46 -23.22
C VAL A 326 5.18 -8.46 -22.04
N ASN A 327 6.23 -7.64 -22.13
CA ASN A 327 7.18 -7.42 -21.04
C ASN A 327 7.60 -5.95 -20.89
N ALA A 328 6.89 -5.06 -21.58
CA ALA A 328 7.03 -3.63 -21.45
C ALA A 328 5.69 -2.90 -21.50
N VAL A 329 5.68 -1.72 -20.87
CA VAL A 329 4.62 -0.73 -20.94
C VAL A 329 5.21 0.62 -21.37
N MET A 330 4.39 1.47 -21.99
CA MET A 330 4.83 2.80 -22.40
C MET A 330 5.09 3.70 -21.19
N SER A 331 6.30 4.22 -21.09
CA SER A 331 6.69 5.27 -20.16
C SER A 331 6.95 6.59 -20.88
N GLN A 332 7.23 7.67 -20.14
CA GLN A 332 7.63 8.95 -20.74
C GLN A 332 8.93 8.86 -21.57
N GLN A 333 9.77 7.88 -21.28
CA GLN A 333 11.05 7.64 -21.95
C GLN A 333 10.97 6.54 -23.03
N GLY A 334 9.76 6.09 -23.39
CA GLY A 334 9.52 4.98 -24.31
C GLY A 334 9.15 3.67 -23.59
N LEU A 335 9.27 2.54 -24.28
CA LEU A 335 8.98 1.24 -23.67
C LEU A 335 9.92 0.95 -22.50
N ALA A 336 9.34 0.71 -21.33
CA ALA A 336 10.05 0.37 -20.10
C ALA A 336 9.62 -1.01 -19.60
N PRO A 337 10.51 -1.77 -18.93
CA PRO A 337 10.15 -3.04 -18.31
C PRO A 337 8.97 -2.90 -17.34
N ILE A 338 8.12 -3.93 -17.30
CA ILE A 338 7.00 -4.00 -16.36
C ILE A 338 7.56 -4.27 -14.97
N ASN A 339 7.45 -3.28 -14.08
CA ASN A 339 7.93 -3.33 -12.70
C ASN A 339 6.86 -2.81 -11.75
N GLY A 340 6.78 -3.36 -10.54
CA GLY A 340 5.90 -2.87 -9.49
C GLY A 340 5.53 -3.93 -8.45
N THR A 341 5.22 -3.50 -7.22
CA THR A 341 4.65 -4.38 -6.19
C THR A 341 3.29 -4.93 -6.58
N SER A 342 2.57 -4.21 -7.46
CA SER A 342 1.33 -4.66 -8.09
C SER A 342 1.49 -5.94 -8.92
N PHE A 343 2.71 -6.25 -9.38
CA PHE A 343 3.04 -7.50 -10.08
C PHE A 343 3.68 -8.55 -9.16
N ALA A 344 4.16 -8.17 -7.97
CA ALA A 344 4.60 -9.12 -6.96
C ALA A 344 3.42 -9.79 -6.24
N ALA A 345 2.41 -8.99 -5.87
CA ALA A 345 1.17 -9.47 -5.24
C ALA A 345 0.48 -10.65 -5.98
N PRO A 346 0.29 -10.61 -7.31
CA PRO A 346 -0.38 -11.71 -8.03
C PRO A 346 0.38 -13.04 -8.00
N PHE A 347 1.71 -13.04 -7.91
CA PHE A 347 2.45 -14.29 -7.70
C PHE A 347 2.03 -14.94 -6.38
N VAL A 348 1.99 -14.16 -5.30
CA VAL A 348 1.55 -14.65 -3.97
C VAL A 348 0.08 -15.03 -3.98
N SER A 349 -0.80 -14.25 -4.62
CA SER A 349 -2.22 -14.60 -4.79
C SER A 349 -2.40 -15.94 -5.49
N GLY A 350 -1.58 -16.22 -6.51
CA GLY A 350 -1.52 -17.52 -7.16
C GLY A 350 -1.06 -18.63 -6.23
N VAL A 351 0.01 -18.43 -5.45
CA VAL A 351 0.49 -19.42 -4.47
C VAL A 351 -0.59 -19.69 -3.41
N VAL A 352 -1.27 -18.65 -2.91
CA VAL A 352 -2.40 -18.80 -1.99
C VAL A 352 -3.51 -19.64 -2.62
N ALA A 353 -3.84 -19.44 -3.90
CA ALA A 353 -4.81 -20.28 -4.61
C ALA A 353 -4.33 -21.75 -4.73
N LEU A 354 -3.03 -21.98 -4.97
CA LEU A 354 -2.47 -23.34 -4.96
C LEU A 354 -2.66 -24.01 -3.58
N VAL A 355 -2.29 -23.31 -2.51
CA VAL A 355 -2.38 -23.79 -1.13
C VAL A 355 -3.82 -24.09 -0.74
N ARG A 356 -4.76 -23.17 -1.02
CA ARG A 356 -6.18 -23.38 -0.69
C ARG A 356 -6.82 -24.50 -1.48
N SER A 357 -6.41 -24.72 -2.73
CA SER A 357 -6.85 -25.88 -3.51
C SER A 357 -6.33 -27.19 -2.92
N ARG A 358 -5.10 -27.20 -2.38
CA ARG A 358 -4.47 -28.39 -1.79
C ARG A 358 -4.95 -28.71 -0.37
N PHE A 359 -5.20 -27.68 0.42
CA PHE A 359 -5.59 -27.72 1.84
C PHE A 359 -6.87 -26.90 2.07
N PRO A 360 -8.01 -27.32 1.49
CA PRO A 360 -9.27 -26.57 1.55
C PRO A 360 -9.84 -26.39 2.96
N GLU A 361 -9.35 -27.17 3.94
CA GLU A 361 -9.74 -27.10 5.33
C GLU A 361 -9.08 -25.96 6.12
N LEU A 362 -8.00 -25.35 5.60
CA LEU A 362 -7.33 -24.25 6.27
C LEU A 362 -8.13 -22.95 6.17
N ASN A 363 -8.23 -22.25 7.29
CA ASN A 363 -8.79 -20.91 7.29
C ASN A 363 -7.78 -19.86 6.75
N ALA A 364 -8.23 -18.62 6.51
CA ALA A 364 -7.40 -17.56 5.94
C ALA A 364 -6.14 -17.29 6.77
N ALA A 365 -6.26 -17.27 8.10
CA ALA A 365 -5.13 -17.05 9.01
C ALA A 365 -4.09 -18.16 8.94
N GLN A 366 -4.53 -19.42 8.91
CA GLN A 366 -3.66 -20.59 8.77
C GLN A 366 -2.96 -20.61 7.41
N VAL A 367 -3.62 -20.19 6.34
CA VAL A 367 -3.00 -20.06 5.02
C VAL A 367 -1.94 -18.96 5.02
N ILE A 368 -2.23 -17.78 5.59
CA ILE A 368 -1.26 -16.68 5.71
C ILE A 368 -0.06 -17.10 6.56
N ASP A 369 -0.28 -17.75 7.70
CA ASP A 369 0.77 -18.25 8.59
C ASP A 369 1.62 -19.33 7.92
N LEU A 370 1.01 -20.27 7.18
CA LEU A 370 1.73 -21.28 6.42
C LEU A 370 2.66 -20.63 5.37
N ILE A 371 2.13 -19.70 4.57
CA ILE A 371 2.91 -18.97 3.56
C ILE A 371 4.10 -18.24 4.19
N LYS A 372 3.90 -17.55 5.32
CA LYS A 372 4.96 -16.85 6.06
C LYS A 372 6.02 -17.83 6.60
N ARG A 373 5.62 -18.98 7.16
CA ARG A 373 6.53 -19.98 7.73
C ARG A 373 7.39 -20.68 6.70
N THR A 374 6.88 -20.85 5.48
CA THR A 374 7.59 -21.57 4.41
C THR A 374 8.37 -20.65 3.49
N ALA A 375 8.25 -19.33 3.64
CA ALA A 375 9.04 -18.37 2.87
C ALA A 375 10.54 -18.48 3.17
N HIS A 376 11.37 -18.14 2.18
CA HIS A 376 12.82 -18.06 2.32
C HIS A 376 13.23 -16.80 3.08
N THR A 377 13.20 -16.88 4.41
CA THR A 377 13.56 -15.77 5.29
C THR A 377 15.06 -15.44 5.20
N PRO A 378 15.42 -14.16 5.10
CA PRO A 378 16.82 -13.74 5.18
C PRO A 378 17.50 -14.22 6.46
N GLY A 379 18.82 -14.43 6.42
CA GLY A 379 19.57 -14.98 7.57
C GLY A 379 19.49 -14.13 8.85
N ALA A 380 19.25 -12.82 8.73
CA ALA A 380 19.03 -11.91 9.85
C ALA A 380 17.61 -11.98 10.45
N GLY A 381 16.72 -12.75 9.83
CA GLY A 381 15.30 -12.83 10.17
C GLY A 381 14.43 -11.89 9.32
N PRO A 382 13.13 -11.82 9.65
CA PRO A 382 12.18 -10.99 8.94
C PRO A 382 12.51 -9.49 9.02
N ASN A 383 12.20 -8.73 7.96
CA ASN A 383 12.48 -7.28 7.86
C ASN A 383 11.37 -6.54 7.09
N GLU A 384 11.34 -5.21 7.16
CA GLU A 384 10.30 -4.36 6.58
C GLU A 384 10.33 -4.27 5.05
N ALA A 385 11.37 -4.80 4.39
CA ALA A 385 11.46 -4.82 2.93
C ALA A 385 10.89 -6.09 2.32
N THR A 386 11.04 -7.23 2.99
CA THR A 386 10.69 -8.56 2.45
C THR A 386 9.80 -9.39 3.37
N GLY A 387 9.48 -8.89 4.56
CA GLY A 387 8.76 -9.63 5.58
C GLY A 387 9.51 -10.91 5.94
N TYR A 388 8.81 -12.04 5.87
CA TYR A 388 9.38 -13.38 6.07
C TYR A 388 10.17 -13.90 4.87
N GLY A 389 10.38 -13.07 3.84
CA GLY A 389 11.23 -13.38 2.69
C GLY A 389 10.46 -13.82 1.44
N VAL A 390 11.18 -14.45 0.52
CA VAL A 390 10.61 -14.85 -0.79
C VAL A 390 9.62 -15.98 -0.60
N VAL A 391 8.41 -15.86 -1.17
CA VAL A 391 7.42 -16.94 -1.15
C VAL A 391 7.98 -18.21 -1.82
N ASP A 392 7.80 -19.38 -1.19
CA ASP A 392 8.20 -20.69 -1.73
C ASP A 392 6.94 -21.55 -1.97
N PRO A 393 6.48 -21.66 -3.23
CA PRO A 393 5.30 -22.45 -3.59
C PRO A 393 5.44 -23.94 -3.23
N ILE A 394 6.62 -24.52 -3.43
CA ILE A 394 6.84 -25.96 -3.19
C ILE A 394 6.85 -26.24 -1.70
N ALA A 395 7.56 -25.45 -0.90
CA ALA A 395 7.55 -25.60 0.55
C ALA A 395 6.13 -25.39 1.12
N ALA A 396 5.40 -24.37 0.65
CA ALA A 396 4.02 -24.11 1.09
C ALA A 396 3.07 -25.30 0.80
N LEU A 397 3.26 -26.01 -0.32
CA LEU A 397 2.41 -27.14 -0.71
C LEU A 397 2.85 -28.49 -0.13
N THR A 398 4.08 -28.60 0.37
CA THR A 398 4.67 -29.85 0.87
C THR A 398 4.96 -29.84 2.35
N TYR A 399 4.78 -28.69 3.01
CA TYR A 399 4.93 -28.58 4.46
C TYR A 399 4.03 -29.60 5.17
N ARG A 400 4.62 -30.34 6.11
CA ARG A 400 3.88 -31.34 6.89
C ARG A 400 3.05 -30.64 7.94
N LEU A 401 1.82 -30.29 7.56
CA LEU A 401 0.84 -29.76 8.48
C LEU A 401 0.44 -30.85 9.50
N PRO A 402 0.34 -30.52 10.81
CA PRO A 402 -0.43 -31.35 11.73
C PRO A 402 -1.90 -31.41 11.26
N PRO A 403 -2.72 -32.34 11.75
CA PRO A 403 -4.16 -32.36 11.47
C PRO A 403 -4.77 -30.96 11.63
N ALA A 404 -5.68 -30.54 10.75
CA ALA A 404 -6.16 -29.14 10.71
C ALA A 404 -6.76 -28.64 12.04
N ASN A 405 -7.35 -29.53 12.84
CA ASN A 405 -7.84 -29.23 14.20
C ASN A 405 -6.73 -29.03 15.25
N GLN A 406 -5.47 -29.29 14.88
CA GLN A 406 -4.26 -29.13 15.68
C GLN A 406 -3.30 -28.09 15.09
N VAL A 407 -3.54 -27.60 13.87
CA VAL A 407 -2.84 -26.41 13.37
C VAL A 407 -3.27 -25.23 14.24
N PRO A 408 -2.35 -24.60 14.99
CA PRO A 408 -2.70 -23.46 15.84
C PRO A 408 -3.43 -22.43 14.98
N ASN A 409 -4.66 -22.08 15.36
CA ASN A 409 -5.35 -20.97 14.72
C ASN A 409 -4.78 -19.68 15.33
N PRO A 410 -4.02 -18.86 14.57
CA PRO A 410 -3.40 -17.65 15.10
C PRO A 410 -4.43 -16.69 15.72
N ASP A 411 -5.70 -16.82 15.36
CA ASP A 411 -6.79 -15.96 15.83
C ASP A 411 -7.55 -16.53 17.03
N ALA A 412 -7.40 -17.81 17.36
CA ALA A 412 -8.15 -18.44 18.46
C ALA A 412 -7.85 -17.83 19.84
N ALA A 413 -6.84 -16.97 19.94
CA ALA A 413 -6.43 -16.29 21.16
C ALA A 413 -6.35 -14.74 21.04
N LYS A 414 -6.70 -14.14 19.89
CA LYS A 414 -6.74 -12.67 19.76
C LYS A 414 -8.13 -12.16 20.14
N PRO A 415 -8.35 -11.61 21.35
CA PRO A 415 -9.55 -10.79 21.56
C PRO A 415 -9.50 -9.66 20.53
N ILE A 416 -10.56 -9.48 19.75
CA ILE A 416 -10.72 -8.33 18.87
C ILE A 416 -10.47 -7.10 19.73
N ALA A 417 -9.35 -6.42 19.49
CA ALA A 417 -8.93 -5.31 20.34
C ALA A 417 -10.05 -4.27 20.34
N GLY A 418 -10.71 -4.11 21.49
CA GLY A 418 -11.57 -2.97 21.74
C GLY A 418 -10.75 -1.69 21.69
N ARG A 419 -11.44 -0.55 21.57
CA ARG A 419 -10.86 0.79 21.54
C ARG A 419 -9.65 0.90 22.49
N PRO A 420 -8.47 1.34 22.03
CA PRO A 420 -7.32 1.52 22.92
C PRO A 420 -7.73 2.40 24.10
N VAL A 421 -7.62 1.86 25.32
CA VAL A 421 -7.82 2.67 26.52
C VAL A 421 -6.69 3.70 26.54
N LEU A 422 -7.03 4.97 26.37
CA LEU A 422 -6.07 6.06 26.43
C LEU A 422 -5.39 6.01 27.82
N ASP A 423 -4.06 5.89 27.83
CA ASP A 423 -3.28 5.92 29.06
C ASP A 423 -3.55 7.26 29.80
N PRO A 424 -4.09 7.23 31.04
CA PRO A 424 -4.33 8.43 31.85
C PRO A 424 -3.08 9.30 32.05
N GLY A 425 -1.88 8.69 32.02
CA GLY A 425 -0.61 9.40 32.09
C GLY A 425 -0.37 10.31 30.88
N SER A 426 -0.74 9.85 29.67
CA SER A 426 -0.59 10.61 28.42
C SER A 426 -1.53 11.81 28.35
N GLN A 427 -2.74 11.71 28.94
CA GLN A 427 -3.67 12.83 29.03
C GLN A 427 -3.20 13.91 30.00
N ARG A 428 -2.69 13.52 31.17
CA ARG A 428 -2.08 14.46 32.13
C ARG A 428 -0.88 15.16 31.51
N ALA A 429 -0.01 14.44 30.80
CA ALA A 429 1.12 15.03 30.09
C ALA A 429 0.68 16.02 29.01
N ARG A 430 -0.33 15.68 28.18
CA ARG A 430 -0.89 16.61 27.18
C ARG A 430 -1.48 17.87 27.80
N VAL A 431 -2.25 17.74 28.89
CA VAL A 431 -2.86 18.87 29.58
C VAL A 431 -1.79 19.77 30.22
N ILE A 432 -0.74 19.19 30.80
CA ILE A 432 0.39 19.95 31.36
C ILE A 432 1.13 20.69 30.25
N VAL A 433 1.46 20.01 29.15
CA VAL A 433 2.19 20.63 28.02
C VAL A 433 1.37 21.78 27.41
N LEU A 434 0.07 21.58 27.17
CA LEU A 434 -0.83 22.62 26.65
C LEU A 434 -0.98 23.80 27.63
N GLY A 435 -1.08 23.52 28.94
CA GLY A 435 -1.15 24.54 29.97
C GLY A 435 0.11 25.40 30.05
N VAL A 436 1.29 24.76 30.04
CA VAL A 436 2.59 25.44 30.10
C VAL A 436 2.85 26.25 28.83
N THR A 437 2.57 25.70 27.65
CA THR A 437 2.74 26.44 26.38
C THR A 437 1.80 27.64 26.30
N SER A 438 0.55 27.51 26.72
CA SER A 438 -0.40 28.65 26.77
C SER A 438 0.09 29.76 27.70
N LEU A 439 0.64 29.39 28.87
CA LEU A 439 1.19 30.34 29.83
C LEU A 439 2.43 31.07 29.28
N CYS A 440 3.32 30.35 28.59
CA CYS A 440 4.50 30.93 27.95
C CYS A 440 4.13 31.92 26.83
N VAL A 441 3.14 31.60 25.99
CA VAL A 441 2.66 32.48 24.92
C VAL A 441 2.03 33.76 25.51
N MET A 442 1.23 33.62 26.57
CA MET A 442 0.65 34.76 27.29
C MET A 442 1.73 35.67 27.88
N ALA A 443 2.75 35.10 28.54
CA ALA A 443 3.86 35.86 29.11
C ALA A 443 4.67 36.60 28.04
N ALA A 444 4.93 35.95 26.90
CA ALA A 444 5.61 36.58 25.75
C ALA A 444 4.79 37.74 25.15
N GLY A 445 3.47 37.57 25.02
CA GLY A 445 2.57 38.61 24.55
C GLY A 445 2.54 39.83 25.46
N VAL A 446 2.50 39.62 26.79
CA VAL A 446 2.56 40.71 27.78
C VAL A 446 3.91 41.43 27.73
N ALA A 447 5.01 40.70 27.63
CA ALA A 447 6.36 41.30 27.52
C ALA A 447 6.49 42.16 26.24
N ALA A 448 5.96 41.69 25.11
CA ALA A 448 5.93 42.45 23.86
C ALA A 448 5.08 43.72 23.96
N ALA A 449 3.90 43.63 24.59
CA ALA A 449 3.02 44.78 24.79
C ALA A 449 3.65 45.86 25.70
N VAL A 450 4.34 45.43 26.78
CA VAL A 450 5.06 46.35 27.69
C VAL A 450 6.24 47.02 26.98
N ALA A 451 6.98 46.28 26.15
CA ALA A 451 8.07 46.83 25.35
C ALA A 451 7.56 47.87 24.33
N ALA A 452 6.46 47.59 23.64
CA ALA A 452 5.83 48.52 22.70
C ALA A 452 5.30 49.80 23.39
N ALA A 453 4.69 49.67 24.57
CA ALA A 453 4.20 50.80 25.34
C ALA A 453 5.35 51.70 25.85
N ARG A 454 6.48 51.11 26.27
CA ARG A 454 7.68 51.86 26.67
C ARG A 454 8.37 52.53 25.48
N GLY A 455 8.36 51.91 24.30
CA GLY A 455 8.86 52.51 23.07
C GLY A 455 8.06 53.75 22.64
N ARG A 456 6.71 53.69 22.72
CA ARG A 456 5.84 54.83 22.41
C ARG A 456 6.01 56.00 23.38
N ARG A 457 6.25 55.73 24.68
CA ARG A 457 6.53 56.79 25.67
C ARG A 457 7.88 57.48 25.45
N ARG A 458 8.89 56.77 24.95
CA ARG A 458 10.19 57.38 24.58
C ARG A 458 10.11 58.20 23.29
N ALA A 459 9.31 57.78 22.31
CA ALA A 459 9.08 58.55 21.09
C ALA A 459 8.27 59.84 21.33
N GLY A 460 7.36 59.82 22.31
CA GLY A 460 6.57 60.99 22.72
C GLY A 460 7.40 62.09 23.39
N SER A 461 8.40 61.75 24.22
CA SER A 461 9.21 62.78 24.89
C SER A 461 10.22 63.47 23.96
N SER A 462 10.61 62.82 22.85
CA SER A 462 11.49 63.42 21.83
C SER A 462 10.77 64.36 20.86
N ALA A 463 9.42 64.38 20.84
CA ALA A 463 8.65 65.29 19.99
C ALA A 463 8.30 66.62 20.70
N GLU A 464 8.49 66.70 22.02
CA GLU A 464 8.16 67.89 22.83
C GLU A 464 9.37 68.83 23.01
N GLU A 465 10.60 68.32 22.80
CA GLU A 465 11.85 69.11 22.88
C GLU A 465 12.18 69.86 21.56
N SER A 466 11.49 69.57 20.45
CA SER A 466 11.66 70.28 19.17
C SER A 466 10.67 71.43 18.95
N ARG A 467 9.88 71.80 19.98
CA ARG A 467 8.90 72.91 19.92
C ARG A 467 9.23 74.10 20.84
N SER A 468 10.38 74.12 21.51
CA SER A 468 10.83 75.24 22.35
C SER A 468 12.17 75.87 21.94
N ALA A 469 12.57 75.74 20.68
CA ALA A 469 13.71 76.47 20.12
C ALA A 469 13.23 77.23 18.88
N ASP A 470 12.65 78.41 19.13
CA ASP A 470 12.83 79.59 18.27
C ASP A 470 14.29 80.05 18.33
#